data_AF-A0A7D5GZV7-F1
#
_entry.id   AF-A0A7D5GZV7-F1
#
_cell.length_a   1.000
_cell.length_b   1.000
_cell.length_c   1.000
_cell.angle_alpha   90.00
_cell.angle_beta   90.00
_cell.angle_gamma   90.00
#
_symmetry.space_group_name_H-M   'P 1'
#
loop_
_entity.id
_entity.type
_entity.pdbx_description
1 polymer ?
#
loop_
_entity_poly.entity_id
_entity_poly.type
_entity_poly.pdbx_seq_one_letter_code
_entity_poly.pdbx_strand_id
1 'polypeptide(L)'
;MRAASNSATIVDTELPAGEALGTAEELEIYPIDSPTRDQLAALAVIDACNTETRRTKYRTIIDMGVELGFDCFRDSADGKARYGKLRQHIIEPLEEKSYIEVDAVSSKSKYVSARASGRQTLRAFRHRIEDVIQELEGRSGPTIDFELDDPTATVREWAPQATGSGD
;
A
#
# COMPACT_ATOMS: atom_id res chain seq x y z
N MET A 1 -74.81 -34.55 20.78
CA MET A 1 -75.10 -35.52 19.70
C MET A 1 -74.08 -35.28 18.58
N ARG A 2 -73.54 -36.35 18.00
CA ARG A 2 -72.44 -36.38 17.02
C ARG A 2 -72.81 -35.72 15.68
N ALA A 3 -71.77 -35.13 15.07
CA ALA A 3 -71.32 -35.22 13.67
C ALA A 3 -72.24 -34.82 12.49
N ALA A 4 -71.72 -33.91 11.64
CA ALA A 4 -71.59 -34.02 10.17
C ALA A 4 -70.83 -32.75 9.69
N SER A 5 -69.58 -32.82 9.21
CA SER A 5 -69.07 -33.21 7.87
C SER A 5 -69.30 -32.20 6.73
N ASN A 6 -68.21 -31.94 6.00
CA ASN A 6 -68.05 -31.50 4.60
C ASN A 6 -68.19 -29.99 4.29
N SER A 7 -67.42 -29.38 3.38
CA SER A 7 -66.26 -29.75 2.54
C SER A 7 -65.78 -28.48 1.81
N ALA A 8 -64.51 -28.47 1.40
CA ALA A 8 -63.87 -27.63 0.36
C ALA A 8 -63.79 -26.11 0.65
N THR A 9 -62.64 -25.47 0.55
CA THR A 9 -61.83 -25.35 -0.67
C THR A 9 -60.35 -25.17 -0.32
N ILE A 10 -59.49 -25.99 -0.89
CA ILE A 10 -58.05 -25.75 -0.97
C ILE A 10 -57.88 -24.68 -2.04
N VAL A 11 -57.51 -23.47 -1.64
CA VAL A 11 -56.91 -22.50 -2.55
C VAL A 11 -55.40 -22.69 -2.41
N ASP A 12 -54.87 -23.45 -3.36
CA ASP A 12 -53.46 -23.48 -3.69
C ASP A 12 -53.13 -22.12 -4.33
N THR A 13 -52.55 -21.22 -3.55
CA THR A 13 -51.93 -19.99 -4.05
C THR A 13 -50.44 -20.08 -3.77
N GLU A 14 -49.71 -20.40 -4.83
CA GLU A 14 -48.27 -20.36 -4.90
C GLU A 14 -47.78 -18.90 -4.94
N LEU A 15 -46.79 -18.56 -4.11
CA LEU A 15 -45.68 -17.56 -4.26
C LEU A 15 -45.33 -16.83 -2.94
N PRO A 16 -44.05 -16.46 -2.66
CA PRO A 16 -42.78 -17.06 -3.05
C PRO A 16 -41.86 -17.37 -1.84
N ALA A 17 -40.81 -18.15 -2.07
CA ALA A 17 -39.68 -18.28 -1.14
C ALA A 17 -38.72 -17.09 -1.30
N GLY A 18 -38.23 -16.56 -0.17
CA GLY A 18 -37.33 -15.40 -0.09
C GLY A 18 -38.10 -14.14 0.29
N GLU A 19 -37.74 -13.34 1.29
CA GLU A 19 -36.43 -13.06 1.86
C GLU A 19 -36.67 -12.51 3.28
N ALA A 20 -36.10 -13.15 4.30
CA ALA A 20 -35.88 -12.47 5.58
C ALA A 20 -34.48 -11.82 5.50
N LEU A 21 -34.35 -10.76 4.71
CA LEU A 21 -33.18 -9.88 4.79
C LEU A 21 -33.28 -9.17 6.13
N GLY A 22 -32.46 -9.61 7.09
CA GLY A 22 -32.22 -8.87 8.32
C GLY A 22 -31.91 -7.43 7.93
N THR A 23 -32.57 -6.50 8.62
CA THR A 23 -32.35 -5.05 8.52
C THR A 23 -30.87 -4.78 8.31
N ALA A 24 -30.54 -4.16 7.17
CA ALA A 24 -29.17 -3.75 6.87
C ALA A 24 -28.71 -2.80 7.99
N GLU A 25 -27.89 -3.32 8.90
CA GLU A 25 -27.20 -2.49 9.88
C GLU A 25 -26.33 -1.53 9.08
N GLU A 26 -26.64 -0.24 9.19
CA GLU A 26 -25.92 0.84 8.53
C GLU A 26 -24.48 0.85 9.08
N LEU A 27 -23.53 0.36 8.27
CA LEU A 27 -22.13 0.35 8.64
C LEU A 27 -21.70 1.80 8.87
N GLU A 28 -21.24 2.10 10.09
CA GLU A 28 -20.59 3.38 10.36
C GLU A 28 -19.39 3.52 9.42
N ILE A 29 -19.47 4.48 8.50
CA ILE A 29 -18.37 4.83 7.61
C ILE A 29 -17.33 5.54 8.47
N TYR A 30 -16.39 4.77 9.00
CA TYR A 30 -15.18 5.34 9.58
C TYR A 30 -14.39 6.05 8.47
N PRO A 31 -14.13 7.36 8.57
CA PRO A 31 -13.31 8.05 7.60
C PRO A 31 -11.89 7.49 7.68
N ILE A 32 -11.47 6.79 6.63
CA ILE A 32 -10.08 6.36 6.49
C ILE A 32 -9.29 7.58 6.03
N ASP A 33 -8.68 8.29 6.99
CA ASP A 33 -7.83 9.45 6.68
C ASP A 33 -6.66 9.01 5.79
N SER A 34 -6.80 9.30 4.50
CA SER A 34 -5.79 8.99 3.50
C SER A 34 -4.55 9.87 3.71
N PRO A 35 -3.32 9.33 3.58
CA PRO A 35 -2.11 10.14 3.70
C PRO A 35 -2.06 11.23 2.62
N THR A 36 -1.51 12.39 2.97
CA THR A 36 -1.33 13.50 2.02
C THR A 36 -0.28 13.17 0.97
N ARG A 37 -0.24 13.94 -0.13
CA ARG A 37 0.80 13.77 -1.16
C ARG A 37 2.21 13.91 -0.59
N ASP A 38 2.47 14.95 0.22
CA ASP A 38 3.75 15.15 0.90
C ASP A 38 4.13 13.98 1.81
N GLN A 39 3.15 13.40 2.52
CA GLN A 39 3.36 12.22 3.37
C GLN A 39 3.72 10.98 2.54
N LEU A 40 3.02 10.75 1.42
CA LEU A 40 3.31 9.64 0.51
C LEU A 40 4.68 9.82 -0.17
N ALA A 41 4.99 11.03 -0.62
CA ALA A 41 6.28 11.35 -1.24
C ALA A 41 7.44 11.18 -0.25
N ALA A 42 7.27 11.61 0.99
CA ALA A 42 8.24 11.36 2.05
C ALA A 42 8.40 9.86 2.34
N LEU A 43 7.31 9.11 2.34
CA LEU A 43 7.34 7.65 2.53
C LEU A 43 8.09 6.96 1.38
N ALA A 44 7.93 7.43 0.15
CA ALA A 44 8.70 6.97 -1.01
C ALA A 44 10.20 7.24 -0.85
N VAL A 45 10.57 8.47 -0.42
CA VAL A 45 11.96 8.83 -0.16
C VAL A 45 12.56 7.97 0.96
N ILE A 46 11.81 7.77 2.04
CA ILE A 46 12.23 6.92 3.18
C ILE A 46 12.42 5.47 2.70
N ASP A 47 11.51 4.92 1.91
CA ASP A 47 11.61 3.55 1.41
C ASP A 47 12.79 3.38 0.45
N ALA A 48 13.00 4.33 -0.46
CA ALA A 48 14.10 4.31 -1.42
C ALA A 48 15.49 4.48 -0.74
N CYS A 49 15.57 5.27 0.33
CA CYS A 49 16.83 5.53 1.04
C CYS A 49 17.12 4.52 2.15
N ASN A 50 16.10 3.79 2.63
CA ASN A 50 16.30 2.75 3.63
C ASN A 50 16.87 1.50 2.98
N THR A 51 17.89 0.95 3.61
CA THR A 51 18.37 -0.40 3.33
C THR A 51 18.31 -1.22 4.62
N GLU A 52 18.54 -2.52 4.55
CA GLU A 52 18.55 -3.39 5.73
C GLU A 52 19.52 -2.91 6.83
N THR A 53 20.55 -2.15 6.46
CA THR A 53 21.60 -1.66 7.37
C THR A 53 21.60 -0.14 7.56
N ARG A 54 20.79 0.62 6.79
CA ARG A 54 20.78 2.08 6.83
C ARG A 54 19.38 2.62 6.97
N ARG A 55 19.22 3.49 7.97
CA ARG A 55 18.01 4.25 8.21
C ARG A 55 18.13 5.64 7.60
N THR A 56 17.03 6.19 7.14
CA THR A 56 17.00 7.49 6.46
C THR A 56 17.12 8.63 7.48
N LYS A 57 17.97 9.62 7.20
CA LYS A 57 18.13 10.81 8.05
C LYS A 57 17.05 11.84 7.72
N TYR A 58 16.57 12.58 8.72
CA TYR A 58 15.62 13.69 8.49
C TYR A 58 16.18 14.73 7.51
N ARG A 59 17.50 14.98 7.57
CA ARG A 59 18.17 15.90 6.64
C ARG A 59 17.97 15.46 5.18
N THR A 60 18.13 14.17 4.88
CA THR A 60 17.94 13.62 3.54
C THR A 60 16.49 13.83 3.06
N ILE A 61 15.51 13.64 3.94
CA ILE A 61 14.09 13.87 3.62
C ILE A 61 13.83 15.35 3.32
N ILE A 62 14.45 16.26 4.07
CA ILE A 62 14.33 17.71 3.80
C ILE A 62 14.96 18.06 2.47
N ASP A 63 16.20 17.62 2.22
CA ASP A 63 16.94 17.93 1.00
C ASP A 63 16.16 17.42 -0.23
N MET A 64 15.74 16.16 -0.23
CA MET A 64 14.92 15.56 -1.29
C MET A 64 13.53 16.21 -1.40
N GLY A 65 12.89 16.52 -0.27
CA GLY A 65 11.56 17.13 -0.28
C GLY A 65 11.55 18.56 -0.84
N VAL A 66 12.65 19.31 -0.70
CA VAL A 66 12.80 20.61 -1.38
C VAL A 66 12.90 20.43 -2.89
N GLU A 67 13.67 19.44 -3.34
CA GLU A 67 13.83 19.14 -4.77
C GLU A 67 12.54 18.59 -5.40
N LEU A 68 11.81 17.74 -4.67
CA LEU A 68 10.52 17.17 -5.08
C LEU A 68 9.34 18.15 -4.91
N GLY A 69 9.59 19.34 -4.34
CA GLY A 69 8.60 20.40 -4.21
C GLY A 69 7.50 20.10 -3.19
N PHE A 70 7.84 19.59 -2.01
CA PHE A 70 6.87 19.38 -0.92
C PHE A 70 6.16 20.69 -0.59
N ASP A 71 4.83 20.65 -0.57
CA ASP A 71 4.02 21.84 -0.33
C ASP A 71 4.29 22.43 1.06
N CYS A 72 4.56 21.58 2.07
CA CYS A 72 4.90 22.03 3.42
C CYS A 72 6.19 22.85 3.53
N PHE A 73 7.05 22.85 2.49
CA PHE A 73 8.32 23.59 2.47
C PHE A 73 8.30 24.87 1.63
N ARG A 74 7.24 25.16 0.87
CA ARG A 74 7.19 26.29 -0.09
C ARG A 74 7.52 27.65 0.52
N ASP A 75 7.08 27.90 1.75
CA ASP A 75 7.32 29.17 2.45
C ASP A 75 8.54 29.15 3.38
N SER A 76 9.31 28.06 3.40
CA SER A 76 10.41 27.86 4.35
C SER A 76 11.76 28.22 3.75
N ALA A 77 12.23 29.44 4.04
CA ALA A 77 13.55 29.92 3.62
C ALA A 77 14.72 29.30 4.43
N ASP A 78 14.51 29.01 5.72
CA ASP A 78 15.56 28.52 6.62
C ASP A 78 15.48 27.00 6.88
N GLY A 79 16.65 26.37 7.01
CA GLY A 79 16.78 24.94 7.31
C GLY A 79 16.13 24.56 8.63
N LYS A 80 16.18 25.40 9.67
CA LYS A 80 15.54 25.10 10.96
C LYS A 80 14.01 25.06 10.86
N ALA A 81 13.42 25.96 10.09
CA ALA A 81 11.97 25.98 9.86
C ALA A 81 11.50 24.69 9.16
N ARG A 82 12.28 24.19 8.19
CA ARG A 82 11.99 22.94 7.48
C ARG A 82 11.98 21.72 8.39
N TYR A 83 12.86 21.65 9.40
CA TYR A 83 12.81 20.56 10.39
C TYR A 83 11.50 20.54 11.18
N GLY A 84 11.02 21.71 11.60
CA GLY A 84 9.74 21.84 12.29
C GLY A 84 8.57 21.40 11.41
N LYS A 85 8.55 21.89 10.16
CA LYS A 85 7.52 21.54 9.16
C LYS A 85 7.51 20.06 8.82
N LEU A 86 8.68 19.48 8.55
CA LEU A 86 8.82 18.04 8.31
C LEU A 86 8.26 17.24 9.48
N ARG A 87 8.62 17.62 10.71
CA ARG A 87 8.17 16.91 11.90
C ARG A 87 6.65 16.96 12.02
N GLN A 88 6.07 18.16 12.00
CA GLN A 88 4.65 18.38 12.27
C GLN A 88 3.73 17.85 11.16
N HIS A 89 4.10 18.04 9.89
CA HIS A 89 3.19 17.74 8.77
C HIS A 89 3.39 16.34 8.18
N ILE A 90 4.56 15.74 8.38
CA ILE A 90 4.93 14.48 7.73
C ILE A 90 5.25 13.41 8.78
N ILE A 91 6.27 13.61 9.62
CA ILE A 91 6.75 12.56 10.51
C ILE A 91 5.72 12.19 11.57
N GLU A 92 5.20 13.14 12.33
CA GLU A 92 4.25 12.86 13.42
C GLU A 92 2.99 12.12 12.90
N PRO A 93 2.34 12.57 11.80
CA PRO A 93 1.21 11.83 11.23
C PRO A 93 1.55 10.43 10.71
N LEU A 94 2.73 10.25 10.10
CA LEU A 94 3.16 8.94 9.61
C LEU A 94 3.51 7.98 10.76
N GLU A 95 4.06 8.51 11.85
CA GLU A 95 4.39 7.75 13.06
C GLU A 95 3.13 7.34 13.82
N GLU A 96 2.17 8.27 14.00
CA GLU A 96 0.87 8.01 14.62
C GLU A 96 0.10 6.89 13.91
N LYS A 97 0.14 6.89 12.56
CA LYS A 97 -0.44 5.84 11.73
C LYS A 97 0.42 4.58 11.61
N SER A 98 1.55 4.52 12.33
CA SER A 98 2.48 3.38 12.33
C SER A 98 3.02 3.02 10.95
N TYR A 99 3.12 3.97 10.02
CA TYR A 99 3.73 3.76 8.70
C TYR A 99 5.25 3.84 8.74
N ILE A 100 5.78 4.61 9.68
CA ILE A 100 7.21 4.76 9.92
C ILE A 100 7.55 4.46 11.37
N GLU A 101 8.84 4.31 11.63
CA GLU A 101 9.43 4.21 12.95
C GLU A 101 10.57 5.20 13.07
N VAL A 102 10.56 6.01 14.13
CA VAL A 102 11.58 7.01 14.41
C VAL A 102 12.61 6.43 15.38
N ASP A 103 13.83 6.26 14.88
CA ASP A 103 14.97 5.85 15.68
C ASP A 103 15.76 7.09 16.12
N ALA A 104 15.56 7.50 17.37
CA ALA A 104 16.33 8.56 18.00
C ALA A 104 17.69 8.02 18.49
N VAL A 105 18.65 7.87 17.58
CA VAL A 105 20.02 7.42 17.93
C VAL A 105 20.79 8.51 18.70
N SER A 106 20.47 9.79 18.47
CA SER A 106 21.02 10.91 19.24
C SER A 106 20.13 12.16 19.14
N SER A 107 20.31 13.13 20.05
CA SER A 107 19.58 14.41 20.02
C SER A 107 19.78 15.21 18.72
N LYS A 108 20.90 15.00 18.02
CA LYS A 108 21.26 15.71 16.78
C LYS A 108 20.93 14.93 15.50
N SER A 109 20.87 13.60 15.56
CA SER A 109 20.60 12.76 14.39
C SER A 109 19.36 11.92 14.65
N LYS A 110 18.25 12.33 14.03
CA LYS A 110 17.02 11.55 13.98
C LYS A 110 17.01 10.72 12.71
N TYR A 111 16.78 9.43 12.88
CA TYR A 111 16.67 8.47 11.80
C TYR A 111 15.23 7.96 11.71
N VAL A 112 14.81 7.56 10.51
CA VAL A 112 13.47 7.04 10.24
C VAL A 112 13.59 5.80 9.39
N SER A 113 12.78 4.80 9.69
CA SER A 113 12.59 3.63 8.85
C SER A 113 11.12 3.45 8.46
N ALA A 114 10.87 2.90 7.26
CA ALA A 114 9.53 2.55 6.82
C ALA A 114 9.14 1.18 7.37
N ARG A 115 7.95 1.09 7.98
CA ARG A 115 7.37 -0.18 8.41
C ARG A 115 6.70 -0.90 7.24
N ALA A 116 6.33 -2.17 7.45
CA ALA A 116 5.62 -2.97 6.44
C ALA A 116 4.29 -2.33 6.03
N SER A 117 3.54 -1.78 6.98
CA SER A 117 2.32 -0.98 6.77
C SER A 117 2.57 0.23 5.88
N GLY A 118 3.68 0.95 6.10
CA GLY A 118 4.09 2.07 5.25
C GLY A 118 4.36 1.63 3.82
N ARG A 119 5.13 0.56 3.62
CA ARG A 119 5.36 0.00 2.28
C ARG A 119 4.07 -0.43 1.57
N GLN A 120 3.16 -1.08 2.29
CA GLN A 120 1.86 -1.47 1.72
C GLN A 120 1.02 -0.25 1.34
N THR A 121 1.04 0.78 2.18
CA THR A 121 0.35 2.05 1.92
C THR A 121 0.93 2.74 0.69
N LEU A 122 2.25 2.77 0.56
CA LEU A 122 2.93 3.31 -0.60
C LEU A 122 2.50 2.59 -1.89
N ARG A 123 2.41 1.26 -1.85
CA ARG A 123 1.90 0.45 -2.98
C ARG A 123 0.45 0.78 -3.32
N ALA A 124 -0.41 0.94 -2.32
CA ALA A 124 -1.83 1.26 -2.53
C ALA A 124 -2.06 2.64 -3.14
N PHE A 125 -1.23 3.63 -2.78
CA PHE A 125 -1.36 5.02 -3.22
C PHE A 125 -0.33 5.46 -4.26
N ARG A 126 0.40 4.51 -4.89
CA ARG A 126 1.46 4.76 -5.89
C ARG A 126 1.03 5.78 -6.95
N HIS A 127 -0.19 5.62 -7.47
CA HIS A 127 -0.76 6.47 -8.51
C HIS A 127 -0.84 7.97 -8.16
N ARG A 128 -0.78 8.35 -6.88
CA ARG A 128 -0.85 9.76 -6.44
C ARG A 128 0.50 10.48 -6.44
N ILE A 129 1.58 9.72 -6.54
CA ILE A 129 2.96 10.19 -6.45
C ILE A 129 3.81 9.59 -7.57
N GLU A 130 3.17 9.21 -8.68
CA GLU A 130 3.83 8.57 -9.82
C GLU A 130 4.98 9.46 -10.36
N ASP A 131 4.77 10.77 -10.37
CA ASP A 131 5.78 11.78 -10.71
C ASP A 131 7.00 11.74 -9.78
N VAL A 132 6.77 11.62 -8.47
CA VAL A 132 7.84 11.50 -7.46
C VAL A 132 8.59 10.18 -7.63
N ILE A 133 7.86 9.09 -7.89
CA ILE A 133 8.46 7.76 -8.05
C ILE A 133 9.35 7.72 -9.29
N GLN A 134 8.89 8.26 -10.42
CA GLN A 134 9.69 8.33 -11.65
C GLN A 134 10.94 9.18 -11.46
N GLU A 135 10.86 10.28 -10.72
CA GLU A 135 12.02 11.11 -10.38
C GLU A 135 13.02 10.35 -9.50
N LEU A 136 12.55 9.57 -8.51
CA LEU A 136 13.41 8.74 -7.66
C LEU A 136 14.04 7.56 -8.42
N GLU A 137 13.27 6.90 -9.28
CA GLU A 137 13.74 5.82 -10.16
C GLU A 137 14.70 6.35 -11.22
N GLY A 138 14.52 7.56 -11.75
CA GLY A 138 15.46 8.19 -12.68
C GLY A 138 16.82 8.53 -12.05
N ARG A 139 16.84 8.77 -10.73
CA ARG A 139 18.07 9.07 -9.96
C ARG A 139 18.82 7.80 -9.54
N SER A 140 18.09 6.72 -9.26
CA SER A 140 18.67 5.38 -9.14
C SER A 140 18.78 4.79 -10.54
N GLY A 141 19.88 5.03 -11.26
CA GLY A 141 20.11 4.52 -12.62
C GLY A 141 19.59 3.08 -12.85
N PRO A 142 19.23 2.73 -14.09
CA PRO A 142 18.24 1.70 -14.42
C PRO A 142 18.38 0.44 -13.56
N THR A 143 17.42 0.24 -12.66
CA THR A 143 17.37 -0.94 -11.81
C THR A 143 16.77 -2.10 -12.60
N ILE A 144 17.68 -2.94 -13.09
CA ILE A 144 17.52 -4.36 -13.45
C ILE A 144 16.67 -4.63 -14.70
N ASP A 145 17.38 -5.13 -15.72
CA ASP A 145 16.83 -5.88 -16.84
C ASP A 145 16.11 -7.11 -16.28
N PHE A 146 14.78 -7.10 -16.28
CA PHE A 146 14.03 -8.33 -16.13
C PHE A 146 14.23 -9.11 -17.43
N GLU A 147 15.29 -9.91 -17.49
CA GLU A 147 15.31 -11.05 -18.39
C GLU A 147 14.21 -11.99 -17.88
N LEU A 148 12.98 -11.74 -18.32
CA LEU A 148 11.90 -12.70 -18.25
C LEU A 148 12.46 -13.94 -18.95
N ASP A 149 12.80 -14.97 -18.17
CA ASP A 149 12.92 -16.32 -18.69
C ASP A 149 11.65 -16.54 -19.51
N ASP A 150 11.82 -16.61 -20.84
CA ASP A 150 10.75 -16.94 -21.75
C ASP A 150 10.20 -18.29 -21.29
N PRO A 151 8.96 -18.35 -20.75
CA PRO A 151 8.42 -19.60 -20.22
C PRO A 151 8.24 -20.66 -21.31
N THR A 152 8.45 -20.32 -22.59
CA THR A 152 8.48 -21.29 -23.69
C THR A 152 9.85 -21.94 -23.92
N ALA A 153 10.94 -21.46 -23.30
CA ALA A 153 12.27 -22.06 -23.42
C ALA A 153 12.36 -23.43 -22.71
N THR A 154 11.58 -23.67 -21.65
CA THR A 154 11.61 -24.93 -20.88
C THR A 154 10.94 -26.11 -21.58
N VAL A 155 10.20 -25.91 -22.68
CA VAL A 155 9.38 -26.99 -23.28
C VAL A 155 10.20 -27.90 -24.21
N ARG A 156 11.48 -27.63 -24.49
CA ARG A 156 12.23 -28.37 -25.53
C ARG A 156 13.23 -29.43 -25.07
N GLU A 157 13.46 -29.61 -23.78
CA GLU A 157 14.50 -30.56 -23.30
C GLU A 157 13.99 -31.80 -22.56
N TRP A 158 12.68 -32.06 -22.52
CA TRP A 158 12.20 -33.36 -22.02
C TRP A 158 11.85 -34.32 -23.16
N ALA A 159 12.90 -34.84 -23.83
CA ALA A 159 12.78 -36.03 -24.65
C ALA A 159 12.94 -37.28 -23.76
N PRO A 160 11.93 -38.18 -23.67
CA PRO A 160 12.10 -39.44 -22.97
C PRO A 160 13.12 -40.30 -23.73
N GLN A 161 14.17 -40.74 -23.03
CA GLN A 161 15.14 -41.69 -23.56
C GLN A 161 14.42 -42.99 -23.87
N ALA A 162 14.13 -43.23 -25.15
CA ALA A 162 13.55 -44.47 -25.62
C ALA A 162 14.54 -45.60 -25.36
N THR A 163 14.12 -46.55 -24.52
CA THR A 163 14.74 -47.84 -24.35
C THR A 163 14.51 -48.71 -25.60
N GLY A 164 15.60 -49.13 -26.25
CA GLY A 164 15.64 -50.20 -27.26
C GLY A 164 17.11 -50.45 -27.61
N SER A 165 17.75 -51.60 -27.32
CA SER A 165 17.48 -53.02 -27.59
C SER A 165 17.66 -53.41 -29.06
N GLY A 166 18.63 -54.32 -29.32
CA GLY A 166 18.92 -55.04 -30.57
C GLY A 166 19.90 -54.29 -31.49
N ASP A 167 20.99 -54.86 -32.00
CA ASP A 167 21.39 -56.26 -32.24
C ASP A 167 22.93 -56.36 -32.19
#